data_AF-A0A7C7QR81-F1
#
_entry.id   AF-A0A7C7QR81-F1
#
_cell.length_a   1.000
_cell.length_b   1.000
_cell.length_c   1.000
_cell.angle_alpha   90.00
_cell.angle_beta   90.00
_cell.angle_gamma   90.00
#
_symmetry.space_group_name_H-M   'P 1'
#
loop_
_entity.id
_entity.type
_entity.pdbx_description
1 polymer ?
#
loop_
_entity_poly.entity_id
_entity_poly.type
_entity_poly.pdbx_seq_one_letter_code
_entity_poly.pdbx_strand_id
1 'polypeptide(L)'
;MPLNVVEGGRGSRLEVGTFQVGKALRQPEVETLGLQHLLLVDMGREIRLIGCDLSTQGIAWPGETVALPIYWQARRDVQGDYGLLVRLRNEENFRWGI
;
A
#
# COMPACT_ATOMS: atom_id res chain seq x y z
N MET A 1 37.12 -6.77 7.31
CA MET A 1 36.97 -7.01 8.76
C MET A 1 36.31 -8.36 8.97
N PRO A 2 36.73 -9.20 9.93
CA PRO A 2 36.06 -10.46 10.19
C PRO A 2 34.73 -10.20 10.93
N LEU A 3 33.69 -10.97 10.58
CA LEU A 3 32.31 -10.79 11.03
C LEU A 3 32.03 -11.64 12.27
N ASN A 4 31.45 -11.04 13.31
CA ASN A 4 30.95 -11.75 14.48
C ASN A 4 29.48 -12.12 14.29
N VAL A 5 29.18 -13.41 14.29
CA VAL A 5 27.82 -13.95 14.24
C VAL A 5 27.27 -13.97 15.66
N VAL A 6 26.13 -13.32 15.90
CA VAL A 6 25.40 -13.44 17.17
C VAL A 6 24.28 -14.45 16.94
N GLU A 7 24.46 -15.68 17.44
CA GLU A 7 23.46 -16.75 17.33
C GLU A 7 22.40 -16.60 18.43
N GLY A 8 21.13 -16.51 18.01
CA GLY A 8 19.98 -16.52 18.91
C GLY A 8 18.65 -16.45 18.17
N GLY A 9 18.13 -17.61 17.74
CA GLY A 9 16.75 -17.80 17.29
C GLY A 9 16.50 -17.62 15.78
N ARG A 10 16.56 -18.73 15.01
CA ARG A 10 16.08 -18.96 13.61
C ARG A 10 15.92 -17.76 12.64
N GLY A 11 16.79 -16.76 12.74
CA GLY A 11 16.89 -15.65 11.82
C GLY A 11 18.31 -15.11 11.87
N SER A 12 18.99 -15.11 10.75
CA SER A 12 20.29 -14.46 10.61
C SER A 12 20.07 -12.96 10.45
N ARG A 13 20.46 -12.16 11.43
CA ARG A 13 20.54 -10.70 11.28
C ARG A 13 21.94 -10.33 10.81
N LEU A 14 22.06 -9.87 9.57
CA LEU A 14 23.30 -9.33 9.03
C LEU A 14 23.19 -7.80 8.99
N GLU A 15 24.11 -7.11 9.66
CA GLU A 15 24.25 -5.66 9.49
C GLU A 15 24.91 -5.40 8.13
N VAL A 16 24.13 -4.88 7.18
CA VAL A 16 24.58 -4.60 5.80
C VAL A 16 25.27 -3.23 5.67
N GLY A 17 25.39 -2.49 6.78
CA GLY A 17 25.90 -1.12 6.81
C GLY A 17 24.82 -0.08 6.47
N THR A 18 25.22 1.19 6.39
CA THR A 18 24.32 2.31 6.09
C THR A 18 24.29 2.57 4.59
N PHE A 19 23.10 2.65 4.01
CA PHE A 19 22.90 3.08 2.63
C PHE A 19 21.97 4.30 2.58
N GLN A 20 22.12 5.10 1.52
CA GLN A 20 21.24 6.25 1.26
C GLN A 20 20.19 5.84 0.23
N VAL A 21 18.91 6.02 0.57
CA VAL A 21 17.82 5.83 -0.38
C VAL A 21 17.56 7.16 -1.08
N GLY A 22 18.01 7.26 -2.33
CA GLY A 22 17.71 8.40 -3.19
C GLY A 22 16.35 8.28 -3.88
N LYS A 23 15.93 9.35 -4.57
CA LYS A 23 14.79 9.28 -5.49
C LYS A 23 15.06 8.23 -6.56
N ALA A 24 14.08 7.38 -6.86
CA ALA A 24 14.22 6.39 -7.92
C ALA A 24 14.50 7.09 -9.27
N LEU A 25 15.56 6.66 -9.96
CA LEU A 25 15.94 7.16 -11.29
C LEU A 25 14.86 6.86 -12.34
N ARG A 26 14.17 5.74 -12.18
CA ARG A 26 13.00 5.34 -12.97
C ARG A 26 11.93 4.86 -12.01
N GLN A 27 10.73 5.41 -12.11
CA GLN A 27 9.58 4.89 -11.38
C GLN A 27 9.18 3.54 -11.98
N PRO A 28 8.80 2.54 -11.17
CA PRO A 28 8.28 1.29 -11.68
C PRO A 28 6.99 1.50 -12.47
N GLU A 29 6.76 0.67 -13.47
CA GLU A 29 5.48 0.62 -14.18
C GLU A 29 4.40 0.14 -13.22
N VAL A 30 3.25 0.83 -13.19
CA VAL A 30 2.20 0.58 -12.19
C VAL A 30 1.68 -0.86 -12.26
N GLU A 31 1.62 -1.42 -13.46
CA GLU A 31 1.16 -2.78 -13.76
C GLU A 31 2.10 -3.84 -13.20
N THR A 32 3.36 -3.49 -12.89
CA THR A 32 4.36 -4.41 -12.36
C THR A 32 4.41 -4.45 -10.83
N LEU A 33 3.62 -3.62 -10.16
CA LEU A 33 3.63 -3.49 -8.70
C LEU A 33 2.96 -4.67 -7.98
N GLY A 34 2.26 -5.55 -8.69
CA GLY A 34 1.61 -6.73 -8.09
C GLY A 34 0.45 -6.39 -7.16
N LEU A 35 -0.23 -5.26 -7.40
CA LEU A 35 -1.41 -4.84 -6.63
C LEU A 35 -2.55 -5.85 -6.80
N GLN A 36 -3.25 -6.17 -5.71
CA GLN A 36 -4.38 -7.09 -5.74
C GLN A 36 -5.52 -6.53 -6.60
N HIS A 37 -5.84 -5.24 -6.42
CA HIS A 37 -6.83 -4.55 -7.22
C HIS A 37 -6.22 -3.32 -7.89
N LEU A 38 -5.99 -3.42 -9.20
CA LEU A 38 -5.57 -2.31 -10.04
C LEU A 38 -6.80 -1.46 -10.43
N LEU A 39 -6.76 -0.14 -10.16
CA LEU A 39 -7.91 0.75 -10.33
C LEU A 39 -7.70 1.85 -11.38
N LEU A 40 -6.50 2.44 -11.42
CA LEU A 40 -6.10 3.49 -12.39
C LEU A 40 -7.09 4.66 -12.54
N VAL A 41 -7.64 5.18 -11.44
CA VAL A 41 -8.61 6.30 -11.47
C VAL A 41 -7.89 7.64 -11.34
N ASP A 42 -8.01 8.50 -12.35
CA ASP A 42 -7.47 9.86 -12.33
C ASP A 42 -8.35 10.82 -11.53
N MET A 43 -7.75 11.53 -10.57
CA MET A 43 -8.41 12.58 -9.80
C MET A 43 -7.83 13.94 -10.20
N GLY A 44 -8.48 14.60 -11.14
CA GLY A 44 -7.91 15.75 -11.83
C GLY A 44 -6.69 15.33 -12.66
N ARG A 45 -5.58 16.07 -12.58
CA ARG A 45 -4.33 15.72 -13.27
C ARG A 45 -3.13 15.54 -12.33
N GLU A 46 -3.32 15.67 -11.02
CA GLU A 46 -2.23 15.61 -10.02
C GLU A 46 -2.07 14.23 -9.41
N ILE A 47 -3.18 13.56 -9.09
CA ILE A 47 -3.16 12.27 -8.40
C ILE A 47 -3.93 11.24 -9.22
N ARG A 48 -3.41 10.02 -9.21
CA ARG A 48 -4.11 8.82 -9.65
C ARG A 48 -4.21 7.81 -8.51
N LEU A 49 -5.40 7.28 -8.28
CA LEU A 49 -5.59 6.07 -7.48
C LEU A 49 -5.13 4.89 -8.34
N ILE A 50 -4.01 4.27 -7.98
CA ILE A 50 -3.46 3.17 -8.79
C ILE A 50 -4.00 1.81 -8.36
N GLY A 51 -4.30 1.62 -7.07
CA GLY A 51 -4.92 0.38 -6.63
C GLY A 51 -5.15 0.28 -5.14
N CYS A 52 -5.63 -0.86 -4.70
CA CYS A 52 -5.75 -1.22 -3.29
C CYS A 52 -5.59 -2.73 -3.09
N ASP A 53 -5.31 -3.09 -1.84
CA ASP A 53 -5.29 -4.47 -1.37
C ASP A 53 -6.30 -4.65 -0.22
N LEU A 54 -6.65 -5.89 0.08
CA LEU A 54 -7.46 -6.30 1.21
C LEU A 54 -6.68 -7.34 2.00
N SER A 55 -6.53 -7.11 3.32
CA SER A 55 -5.86 -8.07 4.19
C SER A 55 -6.63 -9.39 4.35
N THR A 56 -7.91 -9.42 3.95
CA THR A 56 -8.76 -10.60 4.00
C THR A 56 -9.02 -11.15 2.61
N GLN A 57 -9.00 -12.47 2.48
CA GLN A 57 -9.39 -13.16 1.25
C GLN A 57 -10.85 -13.60 1.35
N GLY A 58 -11.76 -12.63 1.20
CA GLY A 58 -13.19 -12.87 0.94
C GLY A 58 -14.13 -12.87 2.14
N ILE A 59 -13.68 -13.27 3.34
CA ILE A 59 -14.52 -13.25 4.56
C ILE A 59 -13.77 -12.54 5.68
N ALA A 60 -14.47 -11.63 6.37
CA ALA A 60 -14.03 -11.01 7.61
C ALA A 60 -15.01 -11.40 8.73
N TRP A 61 -14.49 -11.66 9.92
CA TRP A 61 -15.29 -12.06 11.07
C TRP A 61 -15.70 -10.85 11.91
N PRO A 62 -16.80 -10.93 12.69
CA PRO A 62 -17.14 -9.89 13.65
C PRO A 62 -15.99 -9.62 14.63
N GLY A 63 -15.61 -8.34 14.76
CA GLY A 63 -14.50 -7.92 15.61
C GLY A 63 -13.11 -8.05 14.96
N GLU A 64 -13.02 -8.56 13.73
CA GLU A 64 -11.77 -8.60 12.99
C GLU A 64 -11.44 -7.24 12.36
N THR A 65 -10.17 -6.87 12.37
CA THR A 65 -9.67 -5.69 11.67
C THR A 65 -9.36 -6.05 10.22
N VAL A 66 -10.07 -5.39 9.29
CA VAL A 66 -9.74 -5.45 7.86
C VAL A 66 -8.86 -4.27 7.51
N ALA A 67 -7.65 -4.53 7.03
CA ALA A 67 -6.78 -3.48 6.49
C ALA A 67 -7.04 -3.32 4.99
N LEU A 68 -7.13 -2.06 4.56
CA LEU A 68 -7.28 -1.64 3.17
C LEU A 68 -6.10 -0.73 2.80
N PRO A 69 -4.94 -1.29 2.40
CA PRO A 69 -3.87 -0.51 1.81
C PRO A 69 -4.35 0.13 0.50
N ILE A 70 -4.13 1.44 0.36
CA ILE A 70 -4.52 2.20 -0.83
C ILE A 70 -3.27 2.84 -1.41
N TYR A 71 -3.09 2.65 -2.71
CA TYR A 71 -1.91 3.07 -3.44
C TYR A 71 -2.23 4.24 -4.35
N TRP A 72 -1.46 5.31 -4.22
CA TRP A 72 -1.62 6.54 -4.98
C TRP A 72 -0.36 6.83 -5.80
N GLN A 73 -0.55 7.44 -6.96
CA GLN A 73 0.53 7.98 -7.77
C GLN A 73 0.35 9.49 -7.90
N ALA A 74 1.31 10.24 -7.37
CA ALA A 74 1.47 11.65 -7.71
C ALA A 74 2.06 11.76 -9.14
N ARG A 75 1.32 12.39 -10.05
CA ARG A 75 1.71 12.58 -11.45
C ARG A 75 2.43 13.91 -11.69
N ARG A 76 2.38 14.80 -10.70
CA ARG A 76 3.05 16.11 -10.60
C ARG A 76 2.95 16.59 -9.15
N ASP A 77 3.50 17.76 -8.87
CA ASP A 77 3.37 18.39 -7.55
C ASP A 77 1.89 18.58 -7.22
N VAL A 78 1.48 18.03 -6.08
CA VAL A 78 0.11 18.07 -5.58
C VAL A 78 -0.07 19.40 -4.85
N GLN A 79 -1.01 20.23 -5.32
CA GLN A 79 -1.20 21.60 -4.83
C GLN A 79 -2.44 21.76 -3.94
N GLY A 80 -3.28 20.73 -3.85
CA GLY A 80 -4.52 20.77 -3.08
C GLY A 80 -4.80 19.50 -2.32
N ASP A 81 -5.77 19.59 -1.41
CA ASP A 81 -6.19 18.47 -0.58
C ASP A 81 -7.17 17.55 -1.32
N TYR A 82 -7.01 16.24 -1.12
CA TYR A 82 -7.90 15.21 -1.66
C TYR A 82 -8.53 14.45 -0.50
N GLY A 83 -9.86 14.42 -0.47
CA GLY A 83 -10.62 13.62 0.48
C GLY A 83 -10.86 12.20 -0.03
N LEU A 84 -10.69 11.21 0.84
CA LEU A 84 -11.07 9.83 0.58
C LEU A 84 -12.25 9.45 1.48
N LEU A 85 -13.33 8.94 0.90
CA LEU A 85 -14.44 8.33 1.61
C LEU A 85 -14.55 6.85 1.25
N VAL A 86 -14.38 5.98 2.23
CA VAL A 86 -14.55 4.53 2.09
C VAL A 86 -15.87 4.13 2.75
N ARG A 87 -16.67 3.30 2.08
CA ARG A 87 -17.95 2.80 2.60
C ARG A 87 -18.07 1.30 2.44
N LEU A 88 -18.53 0.62 3.49
CA LEU A 88 -18.87 -0.79 3.45
C LEU A 88 -20.33 -0.95 3.01
N ARG A 89 -20.58 -1.91 2.12
CA ARG A 89 -21.91 -2.26 1.64
C ARG A 89 -22.10 -3.76 1.74
N ASN A 90 -23.28 -4.20 2.17
CA ASN A 90 -23.66 -5.61 2.05
C ASN A 90 -24.35 -5.86 0.69
N GLU A 91 -24.71 -7.12 0.42
CA GLU A 91 -25.39 -7.54 -0.82
C GLU A 91 -26.76 -6.86 -1.00
N GLU A 92 -27.43 -6.49 0.09
CA GLU A 92 -28.70 -5.75 0.09
C GLU A 92 -28.50 -4.23 -0.08
N ASN A 93 -27.28 -3.77 -0.36
CA ASN A 93 -26.90 -2.37 -0.53
C ASN A 93 -27.12 -1.50 0.73
N PHE A 94 -27.32 -2.14 1.88
CA PHE A 94 -27.31 -1.50 3.19
C PHE A 94 -25.91 -1.00 3.50
N ARG A 95 -25.83 0.22 4.06
CA ARG A 95 -24.59 0.96 4.22
C ARG A 95 -24.21 1.00 5.69
N TRP A 96 -22.98 0.60 6.00
CA TRP A 96 -22.38 0.75 7.32
C TRP A 96 -21.25 1.80 7.26
N GLY A 97 -21.21 2.71 8.24
CA GLY A 97 -20.29 3.85 8.28
C GLY A 97 -20.95 5.19 7.91
N ILE A 98 -20.37 6.29 8.38
CA ILE A 98 -20.82 7.68 8.15
C ILE A 98 -20.55 8.16 6.72
#